data_AF-A0A965L8S0-F1
#
_entry.id   AF-A0A965L8S0-F1
#
_cell.length_a   1.000
_cell.length_b   1.000
_cell.length_c   1.000
_cell.angle_alpha   90.00
_cell.angle_beta   90.00
_cell.angle_gamma   90.00
#
_symmetry.space_group_name_H-M   'P 1'
#
loop_
_entity.id
_entity.type
_entity.pdbx_description
1 polymer ?
#
loop_
_entity_poly.entity_id
_entity_poly.type
_entity_poly.pdbx_seq_one_letter_code
_entity_poly.pdbx_strand_id
1 'polypeptide(L)'
;MSDTIHILIDRADGALQRLIGLVERRGFHIDAMDMATEGAALRIALTVRGRDAGRSIVNLGQQIDRLVGARRVSNDSAFRFEAA
;
A
#
# COMPACT_ATOMS: atom_id res chain seq x y z
N MET A 1 12.92 11.07 2.36
CA MET A 1 12.58 10.03 3.35
C MET A 1 11.44 9.22 2.77
N SER A 2 11.53 7.91 2.84
CA SER A 2 10.51 7.01 2.30
C SER A 2 9.87 6.24 3.45
N ASP A 3 8.57 6.01 3.36
CA ASP A 3 7.75 5.34 4.36
C ASP A 3 7.12 4.10 3.75
N THR A 4 7.03 3.01 4.51
CA THR A 4 6.41 1.76 4.04
C THR A 4 5.04 1.57 4.68
N ILE A 5 4.02 1.29 3.86
CA ILE A 5 2.65 0.99 4.29
C ILE A 5 2.33 -0.45 3.89
N HIS A 6 1.84 -1.23 4.85
CA HIS A 6 1.36 -2.59 4.59
C HIS A 6 -0.15 -2.58 4.35
N ILE A 7 -0.58 -3.23 3.28
CA ILE A 7 -1.95 -3.15 2.78
C ILE A 7 -2.39 -4.55 2.35
N LEU A 8 -3.59 -4.96 2.74
CA LEU A 8 -4.30 -6.08 2.13
C LEU A 8 -5.25 -5.56 1.06
N ILE A 9 -5.23 -6.20 -0.10
CA ILE A 9 -6.06 -5.85 -1.24
C ILE A 9 -6.83 -7.09 -1.67
N ASP A 10 -8.12 -6.92 -1.90
CA ASP A 10 -8.93 -7.98 -2.49
C ASP A 10 -8.43 -8.29 -3.89
N ARG A 11 -8.51 -9.56 -4.32
CA ARG A 11 -8.27 -9.93 -5.72
C ARG A 11 -9.33 -9.41 -6.70
N ALA A 12 -10.29 -8.61 -6.21
CA ALA A 12 -11.27 -7.95 -7.05
C ALA A 12 -10.59 -7.02 -8.05
N ASP A 13 -11.10 -7.00 -9.29
CA ASP A 13 -10.51 -6.25 -10.38
C ASP A 13 -10.37 -4.75 -10.03
N GLY A 14 -9.16 -4.23 -10.30
CA GLY A 14 -8.87 -2.80 -10.22
C GLY A 14 -8.56 -2.25 -8.82
N ALA A 15 -8.59 -3.05 -7.74
CA ALA A 15 -8.24 -2.55 -6.40
C ALA A 15 -6.77 -2.08 -6.31
N LEU A 16 -5.84 -2.86 -6.87
CA LEU A 16 -4.43 -2.47 -7.01
C LEU A 16 -4.24 -1.22 -7.86
N GLN A 17 -4.89 -1.16 -9.03
CA GLN A 17 -4.81 0.00 -9.92
C GLN A 17 -5.33 1.28 -9.25
N ARG A 18 -6.43 1.17 -8.48
CA ARG A 18 -6.98 2.29 -7.71
C ARG A 18 -6.05 2.73 -6.58
N LEU A 19 -5.36 1.79 -5.92
CA LEU A 19 -4.35 2.09 -4.90
C LEU A 19 -3.19 2.88 -5.51
N ILE A 20 -2.59 2.38 -6.59
CA ILE A 20 -1.47 3.04 -7.30
C ILE A 20 -1.90 4.45 -7.72
N GLY A 21 -3.05 4.56 -8.38
CA GLY A 21 -3.56 5.86 -8.82
C GLY A 21 -3.86 6.80 -7.66
N LEU A 22 -4.30 6.31 -6.50
CA LEU A 22 -4.49 7.15 -5.31
C LEU A 22 -3.16 7.72 -4.84
N VAL A 23 -2.13 6.89 -4.70
CA VAL A 23 -0.80 7.29 -4.20
C VAL A 23 -0.19 8.36 -5.10
N GLU A 24 -0.16 8.12 -6.41
CA GLU A 24 0.43 9.06 -7.37
C GLU A 24 -0.35 10.40 -7.42
N ARG A 25 -1.68 10.36 -7.48
CA ARG A 25 -2.52 11.59 -7.50
C ARG A 25 -2.41 12.42 -6.23
N ARG A 26 -1.95 11.84 -5.11
CA ARG A 26 -1.77 12.54 -3.83
C ARG A 26 -0.37 13.11 -3.65
N GLY A 27 0.46 13.01 -4.69
CA GLY A 27 1.80 13.59 -4.71
C GLY A 27 2.84 12.72 -4.03
N PHE A 28 2.66 11.41 -4.03
CA PHE A 28 3.66 10.45 -3.58
C PHE A 28 4.28 9.73 -4.77
N HIS A 29 5.58 9.49 -4.69
CA HIS A 29 6.29 8.55 -5.53
C HIS A 29 6.23 7.17 -4.89
N ILE A 30 6.06 6.14 -5.72
CA ILE A 30 6.25 4.75 -5.29
C ILE A 30 7.71 4.43 -5.54
N ASP A 31 8.48 4.23 -4.46
CA ASP A 31 9.89 3.88 -4.56
C ASP A 31 10.07 2.35 -4.65
N ALA A 32 9.20 1.56 -3.99
CA ALA A 32 9.18 0.10 -4.10
C ALA A 32 7.79 -0.48 -3.78
N MET A 33 7.51 -1.67 -4.30
CA MET A 33 6.27 -2.41 -4.05
C MET A 33 6.56 -3.92 -4.03
N ASP A 34 6.43 -4.52 -2.86
CA ASP A 34 6.51 -5.98 -2.69
C ASP A 34 5.11 -6.56 -2.52
N MET A 35 4.86 -7.71 -3.14
CA MET A 35 3.55 -8.35 -3.16
C MET A 35 3.67 -9.83 -2.82
N ALA A 36 2.77 -10.31 -1.97
CA ALA A 36 2.62 -11.72 -1.65
C ALA A 36 1.13 -12.09 -1.63
N THR A 37 0.83 -13.35 -1.92
CA THR A 37 -0.53 -13.88 -1.76
C THR A 37 -0.80 -14.19 -0.29
N GLU A 38 -1.95 -13.77 0.23
CA GLU A 38 -2.40 -14.09 1.59
C GLU A 38 -3.82 -14.66 1.48
N GLY A 39 -3.91 -15.98 1.25
CA GLY A 39 -5.17 -16.67 0.98
C GLY A 39 -5.89 -16.14 -0.27
N ALA A 40 -7.05 -15.53 -0.06
CA ALA A 40 -7.88 -14.92 -1.11
C ALA A 40 -7.50 -13.47 -1.44
N ALA A 41 -6.58 -12.86 -0.69
CA ALA A 41 -6.14 -11.48 -0.84
C ALA A 41 -4.68 -11.38 -1.33
N LEU A 42 -4.26 -10.18 -1.65
CA LEU A 42 -2.88 -9.80 -1.88
C LEU A 42 -2.40 -8.92 -0.73
N ARG A 43 -1.29 -9.30 -0.11
CA ARG A 43 -0.58 -8.46 0.85
C ARG A 43 0.49 -7.66 0.11
N ILE A 44 0.47 -6.35 0.28
CA ILE A 44 1.39 -5.42 -0.35
C ILE A 44 2.17 -4.67 0.72
N ALA A 45 3.50 -4.61 0.57
CA ALA A 45 4.33 -3.63 1.24
C ALA A 45 4.67 -2.53 0.23
N LEU A 46 4.08 -1.35 0.43
CA LEU A 46 4.23 -0.21 -0.48
C LEU A 46 5.14 0.84 0.15
N THR A 47 6.31 1.04 -0.43
CA THR A 47 7.27 2.07 -0.01
C THR A 47 7.06 3.31 -0.85
N VAL A 48 6.71 4.42 -0.20
CA VAL A 48 6.38 5.68 -0.84
C VAL A 48 7.21 6.82 -0.31
N ARG A 49 7.38 7.85 -1.13
CA ARG A 49 8.05 9.09 -0.76
C ARG A 49 7.24 10.29 -1.20
N GLY A 50 7.03 11.23 -0.28
CA GLY A 50 6.39 12.50 -0.62
C GLY A 50 7.19 13.25 -1.68
N ARG A 51 6.51 13.81 -2.68
CA ARG A 51 7.14 14.68 -3.69
C ARG A 51 7.57 16.04 -3.10
N ASP A 52 6.93 16.45 -2.01
CA ASP A 52 7.24 17.64 -1.23
C ASP A 52 7.13 17.38 0.28
N ALA A 53 7.68 18.28 1.10
CA ALA A 53 7.67 18.18 2.56
C ALA A 53 6.29 18.33 3.20
N GLY A 54 5.26 18.76 2.44
CA GLY A 54 3.89 18.89 2.92
C GLY A 54 3.07 17.60 2.81
N ARG A 55 3.65 16.51 2.28
CA ARG A 55 2.95 15.22 2.14
C ARG A 55 2.97 14.45 3.46
N SER A 56 1.79 14.13 3.99
CA SER A 56 1.64 13.36 5.23
C SER A 56 1.26 11.91 4.95
N ILE A 57 2.10 10.99 5.43
CA ILE A 57 1.87 9.54 5.35
C ILE A 57 0.60 9.13 6.10
N VAL A 58 0.28 9.82 7.20
CA VAL A 58 -0.95 9.58 7.99
C VAL A 58 -2.19 9.88 7.15
N ASN A 59 -2.18 10.99 6.41
CA ASN A 59 -3.29 11.36 5.54
C ASN A 59 -3.43 10.40 4.35
N LEU A 60 -2.32 9.95 3.78
CA LEU A 60 -2.36 8.91 2.74
C LEU A 60 -2.97 7.62 3.29
N GLY A 61 -2.59 7.21 4.51
CA GLY A 61 -3.13 6.03 5.14
C GLY A 61 -4.65 6.09 5.35
N GLN A 62 -5.17 7.21 5.86
CA GLN A 62 -6.61 7.42 6.01
C GLN A 62 -7.37 7.41 4.68
N GLN A 63 -6.72 7.80 3.59
CA GLN A 63 -7.32 7.76 2.25
C GLN A 63 -7.33 6.34 1.69
N ILE A 64 -6.29 5.55 1.96
CA ILE A 64 -6.24 4.12 1.63
C ILE A 64 -7.37 3.37 2.35
N ASP A 65 -7.65 3.70 3.62
CA ASP A 65 -8.73 3.06 4.39
C ASP A 65 -10.13 3.31 3.80
N ARG A 66 -10.28 4.32 2.93
CA ARG A 66 -11.53 4.62 2.22
C ARG A 66 -11.61 3.95 0.85
N LEU A 67 -10.57 3.25 0.43
CA LEU A 67 -10.52 2.61 -0.87
C LEU A 67 -11.25 1.25 -0.82
N VAL A 68 -12.23 1.05 -1.71
CA VAL A 68 -12.97 -0.20 -1.80
C VAL A 68 -12.03 -1.36 -2.10
N GLY A 69 -12.03 -2.39 -1.26
CA GLY A 69 -11.18 -3.57 -1.42
C GLY A 69 -9.70 -3.34 -1.14
N ALA A 70 -9.34 -2.29 -0.39
CA ALA A 70 -8.03 -2.18 0.23
C ALA A 70 -8.17 -1.83 1.71
N ARG A 71 -7.31 -2.41 2.54
CA ARG A 71 -7.28 -2.19 3.99
C ARG A 71 -5.83 -2.13 4.44
N ARG A 72 -5.46 -1.09 5.19
CA ARG A 72 -4.15 -1.08 5.84
C ARG A 72 -4.08 -2.15 6.92
N VAL A 73 -2.93 -2.79 7.02
CA VAL A 73 -2.64 -3.73 8.09
C VAL A 73 -1.49 -3.18 8.92
N SER A 74 -1.60 -3.37 10.23
CA SER A 74 -0.48 -3.13 11.14
C SER A 74 0.72 -3.94 10.66
N ASN A 75 1.92 -3.40 10.87
CA ASN A 75 3.18 -4.08 10.60
C ASN A 75 3.36 -5.22 11.62
N ASP A 76 2.46 -6.20 11.61
CA ASP A 76 2.57 -7.38 12.43
C ASP A 76 3.58 -8.30 11.76
N SER A 77 4.56 -8.70 12.56
CA SER A 77 5.81 -9.42 12.33
C SER A 77 5.75 -10.73 11.51
N ALA A 78 4.64 -11.03 10.83
CA ALA A 78 4.40 -12.21 10.02
C ALA A 78 4.78 -12.04 8.53
N PHE A 79 5.65 -11.09 8.18
CA PHE A 79 6.19 -11.01 6.83
C PHE A 79 7.29 -12.05 6.64
N ARG A 80 6.89 -13.29 6.35
CA ARG A 80 7.81 -14.34 5.92
C ARG A 80 7.64 -14.49 4.42
N PHE A 81 8.57 -13.93 3.66
CA PHE A 81 8.75 -14.32 2.27
C PHE A 81 9.15 -15.81 2.28
N GLU A 82 8.25 -16.71 1.92
CA GLU A 82 8.70 -17.99 1.37
C GLU A 82 9.07 -17.71 -0.08
N ALA A 83 10.37 -17.47 -0.29
CA ALA A 83 10.97 -17.57 -1.61
C ALA A 83 10.91 -19.05 -2.01
N ALA A 84 10.06 -19.37 -2.98
CA ALA A 84 10.05 -20.65 -3.69
C ALA A 84 11.24 -20.74 -4.65
#